data_AF-A0A6N7F8H5-F1
#
_entry.id   AF-A0A6N7F8H5-F1
#
_cell.length_a   1.000
_cell.length_b   1.000
_cell.length_c   1.000
_cell.angle_alpha   90.00
_cell.angle_beta   90.00
_cell.angle_gamma   90.00
#
_symmetry.space_group_name_H-M   'P 1'
#
loop_
_entity.id
_entity.type
_entity.pdbx_description
1 polymer ?
#
loop_
_entity_poly.entity_id
_entity_poly.type
_entity_poly.pdbx_seq_one_letter_code
_entity_poly.pdbx_strand_id
1 'polypeptide(L)'
;MSGQGGAAPQVHLVGSVPCTDAETVFRTVASRLGPHLRRLPDGETGPRARWVGFVYDKLCANPAFQADHSIPPFPFRQWDGRILWEIQRLRFRHDVDPKGVGFDTGYADDAIRSFAVFDRLQREGTIPKGVRFQVSIASPLAVTYMYLAPRARDAFTAVYRDHLESEVARLCATIPHDRLAVQWDVCQEVLAWEGYYDDD
;
A
#
# COMPACT_ATOMS: atom_id res chain seq x y z
N MET A 1 42.54 25.09 1.02
CA MET A 1 41.35 25.01 0.14
C MET A 1 40.43 23.94 0.69
N SER A 2 39.45 24.35 1.49
CA SER A 2 38.38 23.50 2.01
C SER A 2 37.39 23.23 0.87
N GLY A 3 37.43 22.03 0.30
CA GLY A 3 36.45 21.59 -0.69
C GLY A 3 35.05 21.62 -0.08
N GLN A 4 34.11 22.23 -0.79
CA GLN A 4 32.68 22.24 -0.44
C GLN A 4 32.21 20.79 -0.28
N GLY A 5 31.86 20.39 0.94
CA GLY A 5 31.22 19.12 1.22
C GLY A 5 29.82 19.10 0.63
N GLY A 6 29.69 18.66 -0.63
CA GLY A 6 28.40 18.40 -1.24
C GLY A 6 27.59 17.43 -0.37
N ALA A 7 26.29 17.69 -0.21
CA ALA A 7 25.42 16.78 0.51
C ALA A 7 25.53 15.37 -0.10
N ALA A 8 25.71 14.35 0.74
CA ALA A 8 25.74 12.97 0.28
C ALA A 8 24.48 12.66 -0.54
N PRO A 9 24.58 11.89 -1.64
CA PRO A 9 23.43 11.53 -2.46
C PRO A 9 22.38 10.83 -1.59
N GLN A 10 21.11 11.07 -1.87
CA GLN A 10 20.00 10.48 -1.13
C GLN A 10 19.39 9.34 -1.93
N VAL A 11 18.97 8.27 -1.23
CA VAL A 11 18.24 7.16 -1.84
C VAL A 11 16.79 7.20 -1.39
N HIS A 12 15.88 7.06 -2.35
CA HIS A 12 14.46 6.87 -2.11
C HIS A 12 14.08 5.42 -2.42
N LEU A 13 13.44 4.78 -1.45
CA LEU A 13 12.88 3.43 -1.57
C LEU A 13 11.37 3.55 -1.71
N VAL A 14 10.79 2.74 -2.59
CA VAL A 14 9.38 2.89 -2.98
C VAL A 14 8.42 2.01 -2.17
N GLY A 15 8.88 1.33 -1.12
CA GLY A 15 8.04 0.44 -0.32
C GLY A 15 8.64 -0.96 -0.25
N SER A 16 8.12 -1.87 -1.08
CA SER A 16 8.48 -3.29 -1.13
C SER A 16 9.97 -3.62 -1.17
N VAL A 17 10.37 -4.59 -0.34
CA VAL A 17 11.72 -5.18 -0.31
C VAL A 17 11.56 -6.70 -0.14
N PRO A 18 12.22 -7.54 -0.95
CA PRO A 18 12.02 -9.00 -0.95
C PRO A 18 12.73 -9.69 0.24
N CYS A 19 12.36 -9.31 1.45
CA CYS A 19 12.80 -9.94 2.69
C CYS A 19 11.62 -10.65 3.38
N THR A 20 11.92 -11.44 4.41
CA THR A 20 10.94 -12.24 5.14
C THR A 20 10.03 -11.41 6.04
N ASP A 21 10.56 -10.33 6.63
CA ASP A 21 9.89 -9.50 7.63
C ASP A 21 10.50 -8.09 7.70
N ALA A 22 9.78 -7.17 8.35
CA ALA A 22 10.18 -5.78 8.51
C ALA A 22 11.52 -5.59 9.24
N GLU A 23 11.85 -6.43 10.25
CA GLU A 23 13.14 -6.32 10.95
C GLU A 23 14.31 -6.61 10.01
N THR A 24 14.19 -7.67 9.22
CA THR A 24 15.17 -8.05 8.20
C THR A 24 15.34 -6.95 7.17
N VAL A 25 14.25 -6.32 6.71
CA VAL A 25 14.30 -5.15 5.83
C VAL A 25 15.08 -4.01 6.48
N PHE A 26 14.69 -3.62 7.69
CA PHE A 26 15.29 -2.50 8.38
C PHE A 26 16.80 -2.69 8.61
N ARG A 27 17.22 -3.86 9.08
CA ARG A 27 18.64 -4.18 9.29
C ARG A 27 19.41 -4.18 7.97
N THR A 28 18.86 -4.83 6.95
CA THR A 28 19.50 -4.95 5.64
C THR A 28 19.68 -3.57 5.01
N VAL A 29 18.61 -2.79 4.91
CA VAL A 29 18.64 -1.48 4.26
C VAL A 29 19.49 -0.48 5.05
N ALA A 30 19.35 -0.42 6.38
CA ALA A 30 20.15 0.48 7.21
C ALA A 30 21.65 0.20 7.10
N SER A 31 22.05 -1.09 7.08
CA SER A 31 23.46 -1.47 6.95
C SER A 31 24.07 -1.11 5.60
N ARG A 32 23.27 -1.11 4.53
CA ARG A 32 23.74 -0.85 3.16
C ARG A 32 23.68 0.63 2.77
N LEU A 33 22.68 1.36 3.25
CA LEU A 33 22.35 2.70 2.77
C LEU A 33 22.41 3.78 3.85
N GLY A 34 22.74 3.45 5.11
CA GLY A 34 22.64 4.33 6.28
C GLY A 34 22.83 5.84 6.04
N PRO A 35 23.99 6.31 5.55
CA PRO A 35 24.25 7.74 5.31
C PRO A 35 23.36 8.41 4.24
N HIS A 36 22.79 7.61 3.34
CA HIS A 36 21.95 8.05 2.22
C HIS A 36 20.45 7.98 2.53
N LEU A 37 20.06 7.38 3.65
CA LEU A 37 18.65 7.21 4.02
C LEU A 37 18.07 8.47 4.63
N ARG A 38 16.88 8.84 4.14
CA ARG A 38 15.97 9.81 4.79
C ARG A 38 14.69 9.16 5.29
N ARG A 39 14.25 8.10 4.62
CA ARG A 39 13.02 7.36 4.86
C ARG A 39 13.29 5.89 4.66
N LEU A 40 12.64 5.04 5.45
CA LEU A 40 12.87 3.60 5.44
C LEU A 40 11.53 2.86 5.50
N PRO A 41 11.10 2.19 4.42
CA PRO A 41 9.90 1.37 4.43
C PRO A 41 10.12 0.06 5.18
N ASP A 42 9.03 -0.56 5.62
CA ASP A 42 9.04 -1.92 6.20
C ASP A 42 9.13 -3.03 5.17
N GLY A 43 9.15 -2.69 3.88
CA GLY A 43 9.31 -3.62 2.79
C GLY A 43 8.04 -4.39 2.42
N GLU A 44 6.88 -4.08 3.01
CA GLU A 44 5.59 -4.68 2.64
C GLU A 44 5.61 -6.22 2.63
N THR A 45 6.31 -6.82 3.59
CA THR A 45 6.54 -8.27 3.62
C THR A 45 5.27 -9.08 3.95
N GLY A 46 5.29 -10.39 3.69
CA GLY A 46 4.20 -11.30 4.05
C GLY A 46 2.95 -11.09 3.18
N PRO A 47 1.74 -11.01 3.75
CA PRO A 47 0.52 -10.81 2.97
C PRO A 47 0.55 -9.57 2.06
N ARG A 48 1.27 -8.52 2.48
CA ARG A 48 1.42 -7.26 1.71
C ARG A 48 2.41 -7.35 0.55
N ALA A 49 3.09 -8.48 0.35
CA ALA A 49 4.11 -8.61 -0.71
C ALA A 49 3.51 -8.55 -2.12
N ARG A 50 2.18 -8.68 -2.25
CA ARG A 50 1.44 -8.58 -3.51
C ARG A 50 0.79 -7.19 -3.69
N TRP A 51 1.39 -6.14 -3.10
CA TRP A 51 0.85 -4.79 -3.10
C TRP A 51 -0.61 -4.79 -2.59
N VAL A 52 -1.60 -4.25 -3.32
CA VAL A 52 -3.01 -4.26 -2.89
C VAL A 52 -3.68 -5.66 -2.84
N GLY A 53 -2.96 -6.73 -3.19
CA GLY A 53 -3.47 -8.10 -3.16
C GLY A 53 -4.01 -8.56 -1.81
N PHE A 54 -3.43 -8.11 -0.68
CA PHE A 54 -3.99 -8.43 0.64
C PHE A 54 -5.36 -7.77 0.88
N VAL A 55 -5.61 -6.59 0.31
CA VAL A 55 -6.91 -5.93 0.38
C VAL A 55 -7.94 -6.75 -0.38
N TYR A 56 -7.58 -7.30 -1.54
CA TYR A 56 -8.46 -8.21 -2.28
C TYR A 56 -8.84 -9.44 -1.46
N ASP A 57 -7.88 -10.06 -0.76
CA ASP A 57 -8.16 -11.20 0.11
C ASP A 57 -9.15 -10.82 1.22
N LYS A 58 -8.99 -9.63 1.81
CA LYS A 58 -9.90 -9.08 2.83
C LYS A 58 -11.30 -8.79 2.27
N LEU A 59 -11.40 -8.25 1.05
CA LEU A 59 -12.68 -8.02 0.39
C LEU A 59 -13.39 -9.34 0.05
N CYS A 60 -12.66 -10.36 -0.40
CA CYS A 60 -13.21 -11.70 -0.64
C CYS A 60 -13.78 -12.32 0.65
N ALA A 61 -13.16 -12.07 1.79
CA ALA A 61 -13.61 -12.57 3.09
C ALA A 61 -14.74 -11.73 3.70
N ASN A 62 -15.01 -10.53 3.18
CA ASN A 62 -16.01 -9.63 3.73
C ASN A 62 -17.42 -10.03 3.24
N PRO A 63 -18.39 -10.29 4.15
CA PRO A 63 -19.74 -10.76 3.79
C PRO A 63 -20.54 -9.75 2.96
N ALA A 64 -20.13 -8.48 2.91
CA ALA A 64 -20.75 -7.47 2.07
C ALA A 64 -20.53 -7.70 0.56
N PHE A 65 -19.51 -8.47 0.20
CA PHE A 65 -19.08 -8.66 -1.19
C PHE A 65 -19.35 -10.07 -1.68
N GLN A 66 -19.41 -10.19 -3.01
CA GLN A 66 -19.44 -11.45 -3.73
C GLN A 66 -18.73 -11.30 -5.07
N ALA A 67 -18.24 -12.41 -5.62
CA ALA A 67 -17.73 -12.43 -6.99
C ALA A 67 -18.82 -12.04 -8.00
N ASP A 68 -18.48 -11.20 -8.96
CA ASP A 68 -19.38 -10.85 -10.07
C ASP A 68 -19.17 -11.78 -11.26
N HIS A 69 -19.90 -12.90 -11.28
CA HIS A 69 -19.85 -13.85 -12.39
C HIS A 69 -20.64 -13.39 -13.65
N SER A 70 -21.23 -12.18 -13.64
CA SER A 70 -21.89 -11.62 -14.83
C SER A 70 -20.91 -10.98 -15.82
N ILE A 71 -19.65 -10.81 -15.42
CA ILE A 71 -18.56 -10.28 -16.24
C ILE A 71 -17.41 -11.29 -16.30
N PRO A 72 -16.65 -11.35 -17.40
CA PRO A 72 -15.45 -12.18 -17.45
C PRO A 72 -14.41 -11.70 -16.42
N PRO A 73 -13.53 -12.60 -15.93
CA PRO A 73 -12.38 -12.20 -15.14
C PRO A 73 -11.57 -11.12 -15.85
N PHE A 74 -11.07 -10.15 -15.08
CA PHE A 74 -10.24 -9.08 -15.60
C PHE A 74 -8.86 -9.63 -15.98
N PRO A 75 -8.44 -9.56 -17.25
CA PRO A 75 -7.13 -10.04 -17.66
C PRO A 75 -6.08 -8.96 -17.36
N PHE A 76 -5.37 -9.09 -16.24
CA PHE A 76 -4.28 -8.17 -15.92
C PHE A 76 -3.08 -8.45 -16.84
N ARG A 77 -2.89 -7.57 -17.81
CA ARG A 77 -1.83 -7.60 -18.83
C ARG A 77 -0.64 -6.73 -18.43
N GLN A 78 0.57 -7.23 -18.61
CA GLN A 78 1.76 -6.40 -18.52
C GLN A 78 1.99 -5.62 -19.84
N TRP A 79 3.03 -4.77 -19.87
CA TRP A 79 3.35 -3.86 -20.97
C TRP A 79 3.51 -4.50 -22.36
N ASP A 80 3.81 -5.81 -22.45
CA ASP A 80 3.94 -6.56 -23.70
C ASP A 80 2.66 -7.33 -24.09
N GLY A 81 1.56 -7.12 -23.36
CA GLY A 81 0.26 -7.76 -23.59
C GLY A 81 0.09 -9.14 -22.94
N ARG A 82 1.14 -9.71 -22.34
CA ARG A 82 1.06 -10.99 -21.63
C ARG A 82 0.13 -10.87 -20.41
N ILE A 83 -0.83 -11.78 -20.31
CA ILE A 83 -1.69 -11.91 -19.13
C ILE A 83 -0.86 -12.52 -18.00
N LEU A 84 -0.71 -11.78 -16.91
CA LEU A 84 -0.06 -12.24 -15.69
C LEU A 84 -1.07 -12.88 -14.74
N TRP A 85 -2.27 -12.31 -14.66
CA TRP A 85 -3.32 -12.73 -13.73
C TRP A 85 -4.69 -12.58 -14.36
N GLU A 86 -5.60 -13.46 -13.97
CA GLU A 86 -7.03 -13.30 -14.20
C GLU A 86 -7.72 -13.04 -12.86
N ILE A 87 -8.34 -11.86 -12.74
CA ILE A 87 -8.89 -11.39 -11.47
C ILE A 87 -10.41 -11.46 -11.55
N GLN A 88 -11.01 -12.32 -10.73
CA GLN A 88 -12.46 -12.35 -10.57
C GLN A 88 -12.91 -11.12 -9.78
N ARG A 89 -13.43 -10.11 -10.47
CA ARG A 89 -13.86 -8.86 -9.83
C ARG A 89 -15.07 -9.08 -8.91
N LEU A 90 -15.13 -8.27 -7.87
CA LEU A 90 -16.16 -8.30 -6.83
C LEU A 90 -17.22 -7.23 -7.07
N ARG A 91 -18.40 -7.45 -6.48
CA ARG A 91 -19.47 -6.47 -6.33
C ARG A 91 -20.06 -6.57 -4.93
N PHE A 92 -20.77 -5.52 -4.51
CA PHE A 92 -21.64 -5.63 -3.34
C PHE A 92 -22.74 -6.67 -3.58
N ARG A 93 -23.15 -7.34 -2.51
CA ARG A 93 -24.38 -8.15 -2.53
C ARG A 93 -25.60 -7.23 -2.67
N HIS A 94 -26.68 -7.78 -3.22
CA HIS A 94 -27.89 -7.02 -3.54
C HIS A 94 -28.62 -6.44 -2.31
N ASP A 95 -28.44 -7.05 -1.15
CA ASP A 95 -29.07 -6.75 0.13
C ASP A 95 -28.20 -5.83 1.02
N VAL A 96 -27.07 -5.35 0.50
CA VAL A 96 -26.10 -4.54 1.24
C VAL A 96 -26.20 -3.08 0.80
N ASP A 97 -26.40 -2.18 1.75
CA ASP A 97 -26.14 -0.76 1.56
C ASP A 97 -24.62 -0.50 1.69
N PRO A 98 -23.92 -0.06 0.63
CA PRO A 98 -22.48 0.23 0.68
C PRO A 98 -22.08 1.13 1.84
N LYS A 99 -22.92 2.09 2.23
CA LYS A 99 -22.63 3.05 3.31
C LYS A 99 -22.51 2.41 4.69
N GLY A 100 -23.12 1.25 4.88
CA GLY A 100 -23.05 0.49 6.13
C GLY A 100 -21.90 -0.52 6.18
N VAL A 101 -21.08 -0.61 5.12
CA VAL A 101 -20.02 -1.62 5.03
C VAL A 101 -18.81 -1.21 5.85
N GLY A 102 -18.45 -2.04 6.82
CA GLY A 102 -17.18 -1.94 7.53
C GLY A 102 -16.05 -2.59 6.75
N PHE A 103 -14.84 -2.04 6.88
CA PHE A 103 -13.62 -2.55 6.28
C PHE A 103 -12.57 -2.83 7.35
N ASP A 104 -11.78 -3.88 7.13
CA ASP A 104 -10.62 -4.24 7.96
C ASP A 104 -9.44 -4.55 7.03
N THR A 105 -8.86 -3.50 6.45
CA THR A 105 -7.70 -3.64 5.56
C THR A 105 -6.42 -3.95 6.31
N GLY A 106 -6.28 -3.44 7.54
CA GLY A 106 -5.07 -3.61 8.35
C GLY A 106 -3.88 -2.73 7.96
N TYR A 107 -4.09 -1.67 7.16
CA TYR A 107 -3.01 -0.75 6.76
C TYR A 107 -2.37 -0.12 8.00
N ALA A 108 -3.18 0.41 8.90
CA ALA A 108 -2.68 1.05 10.10
C ALA A 108 -2.14 0.05 11.11
N ASP A 109 -2.80 -1.08 11.33
CA ASP A 109 -2.31 -2.13 12.24
C ASP A 109 -0.94 -2.67 11.83
N ASP A 110 -0.75 -2.94 10.54
CA ASP A 110 0.53 -3.42 10.01
C ASP A 110 1.64 -2.39 10.17
N ALA A 111 1.38 -1.14 9.81
CA ALA A 111 2.37 -0.08 9.94
C ALA A 111 2.68 0.28 11.40
N ILE A 112 1.71 0.24 12.31
CA ILE A 112 1.96 0.44 13.75
C ILE A 112 2.83 -0.69 14.31
N ARG A 113 2.57 -1.95 13.92
CA ARG A 113 3.39 -3.09 14.32
C ARG A 113 4.82 -2.98 13.78
N SER A 114 4.98 -2.62 12.50
CA SER A 114 6.29 -2.37 11.90
C SER A 114 7.02 -1.20 12.57
N PHE A 115 6.29 -0.14 12.94
CA PHE A 115 6.87 1.02 13.62
C PHE A 115 7.44 0.65 14.99
N ALA A 116 6.82 -0.25 15.75
CA ALA A 116 7.37 -0.71 17.03
C ALA A 116 8.76 -1.35 16.86
N VAL A 117 8.97 -2.11 15.78
CA VAL A 117 10.27 -2.68 15.43
C VAL A 117 11.25 -1.59 14.97
N PHE A 118 10.81 -0.69 14.09
CA PHE A 118 11.61 0.45 13.63
C PHE A 118 12.12 1.29 14.81
N ASP A 119 11.22 1.60 15.75
CA ASP A 119 11.48 2.43 16.91
C ASP A 119 12.53 1.80 17.83
N ARG A 120 12.39 0.49 18.10
CA ARG A 120 13.42 -0.28 18.83
C ARG A 120 14.78 -0.23 18.13
N LEU A 121 14.83 -0.50 16.83
CA LEU A 121 16.09 -0.51 16.06
C LEU A 121 16.74 0.87 15.95
N GLN A 122 15.96 1.95 15.97
CA GLN A 122 16.48 3.31 16.01
C GLN A 122 17.06 3.66 17.39
N ARG A 123 16.45 3.18 18.49
CA ARG A 123 17.01 3.32 19.85
C ARG A 123 18.31 2.54 20.03
N GLU A 124 18.41 1.36 19.43
CA GLU A 124 19.62 0.52 19.40
C GLU A 124 20.74 1.12 18.51
N GLY A 125 20.45 2.16 17.73
CA GLY A 125 21.41 2.78 16.81
C GLY A 125 21.63 2.01 15.50
N THR A 126 20.87 0.93 15.27
CA THR A 126 20.89 0.21 13.97
C THR A 126 20.34 1.10 12.85
N ILE A 127 19.24 1.81 13.11
CA ILE A 127 18.68 2.80 12.18
C ILE A 127 19.17 4.19 12.61
N PRO A 128 19.70 5.03 11.70
CA PRO A 128 20.13 6.38 12.04
C PRO A 128 18.98 7.24 12.59
N LYS A 129 19.25 8.07 13.61
CA LYS A 129 18.23 8.88 14.34
C LYS A 129 17.40 9.82 13.45
N GLY A 130 17.96 10.28 12.33
CA GLY A 130 17.30 11.22 11.41
C GLY A 130 16.44 10.55 10.33
N VAL A 131 16.39 9.22 10.29
CA VAL A 131 15.56 8.47 9.33
C VAL A 131 14.12 8.40 9.84
N ARG A 132 13.16 8.65 8.94
CA ARG A 132 11.74 8.47 9.21
C ARG A 132 11.26 7.09 8.77
N PHE A 133 10.30 6.54 9.47
CA PHE A 133 9.57 5.35 9.06
C PHE A 133 8.65 5.70 7.88
N GLN A 134 8.76 4.96 6.78
CA GLN A 134 7.93 5.15 5.60
C GLN A 134 6.78 4.14 5.55
N VAL A 135 5.57 4.62 5.37
CA VAL A 135 4.38 3.80 5.09
C VAL A 135 3.94 4.09 3.66
N SER A 136 3.99 3.08 2.80
CA SER A 136 3.47 3.14 1.44
C SER A 136 1.99 2.70 1.43
N ILE A 137 1.14 3.52 0.83
CA ILE A 137 -0.31 3.32 0.82
C ILE A 137 -0.81 3.49 -0.62
N ALA A 138 -1.55 2.51 -1.11
CA ALA A 138 -2.21 2.61 -2.40
C ALA A 138 -3.46 3.49 -2.30
N SER A 139 -3.78 4.23 -3.35
CA SER A 139 -4.99 5.03 -3.37
C SER A 139 -6.28 4.18 -3.31
N PRO A 140 -7.42 4.79 -2.99
CA PRO A 140 -8.72 4.12 -3.12
C PRO A 140 -8.99 3.63 -4.56
N LEU A 141 -8.54 4.38 -5.57
CA LEU A 141 -8.75 4.03 -6.97
C LEU A 141 -7.97 2.77 -7.36
N ALA A 142 -6.78 2.56 -6.79
CA ALA A 142 -5.99 1.36 -7.06
C ALA A 142 -6.75 0.07 -6.74
N VAL A 143 -7.34 -0.01 -5.55
CA VAL A 143 -8.16 -1.16 -5.15
C VAL A 143 -9.42 -1.25 -5.99
N THR A 144 -10.08 -0.10 -6.22
CA THR A 144 -11.33 -0.01 -6.96
C THR A 144 -11.20 -0.56 -8.38
N TYR A 145 -10.26 -0.03 -9.16
CA TYR A 145 -10.12 -0.36 -10.58
C TYR A 145 -9.68 -1.81 -10.80
N MET A 146 -8.78 -2.28 -9.94
CA MET A 146 -8.21 -3.61 -10.04
C MET A 146 -9.19 -4.72 -9.62
N TYR A 147 -10.03 -4.47 -8.61
CA TYR A 147 -10.80 -5.55 -7.96
C TYR A 147 -12.32 -5.42 -8.02
N LEU A 148 -12.87 -4.26 -8.36
CA LEU A 148 -14.32 -4.05 -8.35
C LEU A 148 -14.86 -4.03 -9.78
N ALA A 149 -16.01 -4.68 -9.95
CA ALA A 149 -16.79 -4.62 -11.18
C ALA A 149 -17.15 -3.17 -11.51
N PRO A 150 -17.20 -2.76 -12.80
CA PRO A 150 -17.37 -1.35 -13.18
C PRO A 150 -18.56 -0.68 -12.48
N ARG A 151 -19.71 -1.36 -12.42
CA ARG A 151 -20.94 -0.87 -11.78
C ARG A 151 -20.85 -0.65 -10.28
N ALA A 152 -19.87 -1.26 -9.61
CA ALA A 152 -19.66 -1.12 -8.16
C ALA A 152 -18.64 -0.03 -7.81
N ARG A 153 -17.89 0.50 -8.79
CA ARG A 153 -16.72 1.35 -8.55
C ARG A 153 -17.05 2.64 -7.84
N ASP A 154 -18.09 3.37 -8.25
CA ASP A 154 -18.42 4.67 -7.64
C ASP A 154 -18.81 4.51 -6.17
N ALA A 155 -19.72 3.58 -5.89
CA ALA A 155 -20.18 3.29 -4.54
C ALA A 155 -19.02 2.79 -3.65
N PHE A 156 -18.18 1.89 -4.17
CA PHE A 156 -17.02 1.38 -3.44
C PHE A 156 -15.98 2.46 -3.18
N THR A 157 -15.64 3.28 -4.19
CA THR A 157 -14.64 4.35 -4.07
C THR A 157 -14.99 5.31 -2.95
N ALA A 158 -16.27 5.68 -2.83
CA ALA A 158 -16.73 6.58 -1.78
C ALA A 158 -16.47 5.99 -0.38
N VAL A 159 -16.98 4.79 -0.11
CA VAL A 159 -16.89 4.19 1.23
C VAL A 159 -15.49 3.70 1.59
N TYR A 160 -14.72 3.27 0.58
CA TYR A 160 -13.34 2.83 0.78
C TYR A 160 -12.39 4.02 1.01
N ARG A 161 -12.67 5.18 0.41
CA ARG A 161 -11.97 6.43 0.72
C ARG A 161 -12.13 6.80 2.19
N ASP A 162 -13.36 6.82 2.68
CA ASP A 162 -13.64 7.15 4.10
C ASP A 162 -12.90 6.20 5.04
N HIS A 163 -12.88 4.90 4.71
CA HIS A 163 -12.09 3.91 5.44
C HIS A 163 -10.59 4.21 5.41
N LEU A 164 -10.02 4.47 4.23
CA LEU A 164 -8.59 4.74 4.10
C LEU A 164 -8.17 6.04 4.80
N GLU A 165 -9.03 7.06 4.78
CA GLU A 165 -8.85 8.29 5.57
C GLU A 165 -8.80 7.98 7.07
N SER A 166 -9.67 7.08 7.56
CA SER A 166 -9.66 6.64 8.96
C SER A 166 -8.37 5.89 9.34
N GLU A 167 -7.85 5.05 8.45
CA GLU A 167 -6.58 4.32 8.65
C GLU A 167 -5.40 5.29 8.70
N VAL A 168 -5.36 6.29 7.80
CA VAL A 168 -4.32 7.32 7.80
C VAL A 168 -4.42 8.21 9.05
N ALA A 169 -5.63 8.56 9.48
CA ALA A 169 -5.83 9.31 10.71
C ALA A 169 -5.30 8.52 11.93
N ARG A 170 -5.56 7.21 11.99
CA ARG A 170 -5.06 6.32 13.04
C ARG A 170 -3.53 6.23 13.05
N LEU A 171 -2.89 6.17 11.88
CA LEU A 171 -1.43 6.23 11.74
C LEU A 171 -0.86 7.53 12.28
N CYS A 172 -1.41 8.66 11.85
CA CYS A 172 -0.99 10.00 12.26
C CYS A 172 -1.20 10.25 13.76
N ALA A 173 -2.23 9.66 14.38
CA ALA A 173 -2.46 9.74 15.81
C ALA A 173 -1.51 8.87 16.64
N THR A 174 -0.98 7.79 16.05
CA THR A 174 -0.16 6.79 16.78
C THR A 174 1.34 7.02 16.61
N ILE A 175 1.78 7.39 15.40
CA ILE A 175 3.19 7.53 15.05
C ILE A 175 3.58 9.02 15.05
N PRO A 176 4.64 9.43 15.77
CA PRO A 176 5.08 10.82 15.79
C PRO A 176 5.33 11.40 14.39
N HIS A 177 4.77 12.57 14.10
CA HIS A 177 4.83 13.19 12.76
C HIS A 177 6.26 13.48 12.27
N ASP A 178 7.19 13.75 13.18
CA ASP A 178 8.60 13.97 12.87
C ASP A 178 9.35 12.66 12.52
N ARG A 179 8.72 11.51 12.77
CA ARG A 179 9.23 10.16 12.52
C ARG A 179 8.44 9.40 11.46
N LEU A 180 7.32 9.92 10.97
CA LEU A 180 6.49 9.32 9.94
C LEU A 180 6.73 9.97 8.57
N ALA A 181 6.74 9.15 7.53
CA ALA A 181 6.60 9.57 6.14
C ALA A 181 5.54 8.70 5.46
N VAL A 182 4.55 9.31 4.83
CA VAL A 182 3.54 8.59 4.03
C VAL A 182 3.88 8.76 2.56
N GLN A 183 3.89 7.64 1.83
CA GLN A 183 4.00 7.59 0.38
C GLN A 183 2.67 7.12 -0.19
N TRP A 184 2.19 7.80 -1.24
CA TRP A 184 1.00 7.39 -1.99
C TRP A 184 1.40 6.71 -3.29
N ASP A 185 0.97 5.47 -3.47
CA ASP A 185 1.22 4.71 -4.69
C ASP A 185 0.09 4.98 -5.69
N VAL A 186 0.46 5.62 -6.80
CA VAL A 186 -0.44 6.00 -7.90
C VAL A 186 -0.06 5.16 -9.12
N CYS A 187 -0.67 3.98 -9.24
CA CYS A 187 -0.34 3.02 -10.30
C CYS A 187 -1.54 2.78 -11.21
N GLN A 188 -2.70 2.44 -10.65
CA GLN A 188 -3.88 2.13 -11.46
C GLN A 188 -4.51 3.37 -12.09
N GLU A 189 -4.31 4.54 -11.50
CA GLU A 189 -4.76 5.81 -12.05
C GLU A 189 -4.00 6.17 -13.32
N VAL A 190 -2.70 5.86 -13.37
CA VAL A 190 -1.90 6.02 -14.59
C VAL A 190 -2.40 5.04 -15.65
N LEU A 191 -2.68 3.78 -15.29
CA LEU A 191 -3.25 2.82 -16.23
C LEU A 191 -4.63 3.25 -16.74
N ALA A 192 -5.51 3.76 -15.87
CA ALA A 192 -6.80 4.30 -16.26
C ALA A 192 -6.66 5.49 -17.20
N TRP A 193 -5.72 6.39 -16.93
CA TRP A 193 -5.40 7.53 -17.81
C TRP A 193 -4.96 7.07 -19.21
N GLU A 194 -4.19 5.99 -19.30
CA GLU A 194 -3.70 5.41 -20.55
C GLU A 194 -4.72 4.49 -21.25
N GLY A 195 -5.98 4.43 -20.78
CA GLY A 195 -7.03 3.63 -21.40
C GLY A 195 -6.85 2.12 -21.23
N TYR A 196 -6.17 1.69 -20.18
CA TYR A 196 -5.91 0.27 -19.90
C TYR A 196 -7.16 -0.52 -19.51
N TYR A 197 -8.15 0.14 -18.93
CA TYR A 197 -9.40 -0.47 -18.51
C TYR A 197 -10.47 -0.29 -19.59
N ASP A 198 -11.19 -1.37 -19.90
CA ASP A 198 -12.35 -1.37 -20.79
C ASP A 198 -13.53 -0.68 -20.07
N ASP A 199 -13.45 0.65 -19.97
CA ASP A 199 -14.49 1.51 -19.42
C ASP A 199 -15.26 2.12 -20.60
N ASP A 200 -16.32 1.43 -21.04
CA ASP A 200 -17.36 1.98 -21.94
C ASP A 200 -18.38 2.85 -21.16
#